data_AF-A0A1M7S7Q6-F1
#
_entry.id   AF-A0A1M7S7Q6-F1
#
_cell.length_a   1.000
_cell.length_b   1.000
_cell.length_c   1.000
_cell.angle_alpha   90.00
_cell.angle_beta   90.00
_cell.angle_gamma   90.00
#
_symmetry.space_group_name_H-M   'P 1'
#
loop_
_entity.id
_entity.type
_entity.pdbx_description
1 polymer ?
#
loop_
_entity_poly.entity_id
_entity_poly.type
_entity_poly.pdbx_seq_one_letter_code
_entity_poly.pdbx_strand_id
1 'polypeptide(L)'
;MTDRIYPIPPEISSRAHVDAAGYERMYARSISDPEGFWGEHGRRLDWIRPYAKVKNTSFAYPDVSIRWFEDGTLNVCANCVDRHLKERADQTAIIWESDDPGVSEHITYAELHRQVCRFANVL
;
A
#
# COMPACT_ATOMS: atom_id res chain seq x y z
N MET A 1 -23.47 9.28 -27.17
CA MET A 1 -23.18 8.03 -26.44
C MET A 1 -24.05 8.05 -25.20
N THR A 2 -25.03 7.16 -25.09
CA THR A 2 -25.78 6.99 -23.85
C THR A 2 -24.88 6.23 -22.88
N ASP A 3 -24.43 6.89 -21.81
CA ASP A 3 -23.66 6.23 -20.76
C ASP A 3 -24.53 5.19 -20.07
N ARG A 4 -24.26 3.92 -20.36
CA ARG A 4 -24.91 2.79 -19.71
C ARG A 4 -24.26 2.60 -18.34
N ILE A 5 -25.00 2.98 -17.29
CA ILE A 5 -24.56 2.79 -15.91
C ILE A 5 -24.85 1.34 -15.49
N TYR A 6 -23.82 0.64 -15.01
CA TYR A 6 -23.93 -0.71 -14.47
C TYR A 6 -23.93 -0.66 -12.94
N PRO A 7 -24.99 -1.12 -12.26
CA PRO A 7 -25.03 -1.12 -10.80
C PRO A 7 -24.03 -2.14 -10.24
N ILE A 8 -23.49 -1.83 -9.05
CA ILE A 8 -22.60 -2.74 -8.34
C ILE A 8 -23.44 -3.90 -7.76
N PRO A 9 -23.07 -5.16 -8.02
CA PRO A 9 -23.75 -6.30 -7.42
C PRO A 9 -23.75 -6.24 -5.87
N PRO A 10 -24.86 -6.58 -5.18
CA PRO A 10 -24.97 -6.49 -3.73
C PRO A 10 -23.90 -7.28 -2.95
N GLU A 11 -23.48 -8.42 -3.51
CA GLU A 11 -22.42 -9.27 -2.96
C GLU A 11 -21.05 -8.58 -2.98
N ILE A 12 -20.83 -7.63 -3.87
CA ILE A 12 -19.60 -6.83 -3.93
C ILE A 12 -19.73 -5.62 -3.00
N SER A 13 -20.84 -4.89 -3.07
CA SER A 13 -21.03 -3.65 -2.29
C SER A 13 -21.03 -3.89 -0.78
N SER A 14 -21.54 -5.04 -0.32
CA SER A 14 -21.56 -5.40 1.11
C SER A 14 -20.18 -5.64 1.74
N ARG A 15 -19.14 -5.87 0.94
CA ARG A 15 -17.75 -6.14 1.39
C ARG A 15 -16.75 -5.10 0.87
N ALA A 16 -17.22 -4.08 0.16
CA ALA A 16 -16.38 -2.98 -0.30
C ALA A 16 -15.96 -2.09 0.87
N HIS A 17 -14.77 -1.52 0.79
CA HIS A 17 -14.26 -0.60 1.83
C HIS A 17 -14.91 0.80 1.77
N VAL A 18 -15.56 1.14 0.65
CA VAL A 18 -16.14 2.47 0.42
C VAL A 18 -17.31 2.37 -0.57
N ASP A 19 -18.35 3.15 -0.36
CA ASP A 19 -19.46 3.36 -1.29
C ASP A 19 -19.30 4.69 -2.05
N ALA A 20 -20.23 5.01 -2.96
CA ALA A 20 -20.15 6.26 -3.74
C ALA A 20 -20.10 7.50 -2.85
N ALA A 21 -20.96 7.57 -1.82
CA ALA A 21 -20.98 8.71 -0.91
C ALA A 21 -19.70 8.81 -0.06
N GLY A 22 -19.14 7.67 0.36
CA GLY A 22 -17.86 7.59 1.06
C GLY A 22 -16.70 8.05 0.20
N TYR A 23 -16.67 7.64 -1.07
CA TYR A 23 -15.68 8.08 -2.05
C TYR A 23 -15.71 9.60 -2.21
N GLU A 24 -16.89 10.18 -2.45
CA GLU A 24 -17.03 11.63 -2.62
C GLU A 24 -16.53 12.40 -1.39
N ARG A 25 -16.85 11.93 -0.17
CA ARG A 25 -16.35 12.54 1.06
C ARG A 25 -14.83 12.43 1.19
N MET A 26 -14.26 11.25 0.94
CA MET A 26 -12.81 11.03 1.04
C MET A 26 -12.05 11.84 -0.01
N TYR A 27 -12.54 11.86 -1.24
CA TYR A 27 -11.96 12.62 -2.34
C TYR A 27 -11.98 14.12 -2.03
N ALA A 28 -13.14 14.66 -1.63
CA ALA A 28 -13.27 16.06 -1.24
C ALA A 28 -12.28 16.45 -0.12
N ARG A 29 -12.13 15.60 0.91
CA ARG A 29 -11.16 15.82 1.99
C ARG A 29 -9.71 15.75 1.51
N SER A 30 -9.37 14.79 0.63
CA SER A 30 -8.00 14.65 0.10
C SER A 30 -7.49 15.86 -0.67
N ILE A 31 -8.42 16.66 -1.23
CA ILE A 31 -8.12 17.91 -1.93
C ILE A 31 -8.16 19.12 -1.00
N SER A 32 -9.20 19.23 -0.17
CA SER A 32 -9.41 20.39 0.69
C SER A 32 -8.50 20.42 1.93
N ASP A 33 -8.13 19.26 2.46
CA ASP A 33 -7.21 19.06 3.58
C ASP A 33 -6.23 17.91 3.27
N PRO A 34 -5.29 18.12 2.34
CA PRO A 34 -4.37 17.07 1.91
C PRO A 34 -3.42 16.62 3.03
N GLU A 35 -2.98 17.53 3.90
CA GLU A 35 -2.07 17.19 5.00
C GLU A 35 -2.78 16.37 6.08
N GLY A 36 -4.02 16.72 6.46
CA GLY A 36 -4.79 15.93 7.41
C GLY A 36 -5.18 14.57 6.84
N PHE A 37 -5.64 14.51 5.59
CA PHE A 37 -6.03 13.26 4.93
C PHE A 37 -4.84 12.30 4.75
N TRP A 38 -3.76 12.76 4.12
CA TRP A 38 -2.59 11.91 3.89
C TRP A 38 -1.77 11.68 5.15
N GLY A 39 -1.83 12.60 6.12
CA GLY A 39 -1.23 12.42 7.44
C GLY A 39 -1.89 11.28 8.23
N GLU A 40 -3.19 11.07 8.08
CA GLU A 40 -3.91 9.91 8.61
C GLU A 40 -3.54 8.64 7.84
N HIS A 41 -3.64 8.64 6.51
CA HIS A 41 -3.41 7.44 5.71
C HIS A 41 -1.97 6.95 5.70
N GLY A 42 -0.98 7.84 5.83
CA GLY A 42 0.43 7.46 5.94
C GLY A 42 0.76 6.64 7.20
N ARG A 43 -0.09 6.70 8.25
CA ARG A 43 0.05 5.89 9.48
C ARG A 43 -0.29 4.42 9.30
N ARG A 44 -0.77 4.01 8.12
CA ARG A 44 -1.01 2.60 7.77
C ARG A 44 0.29 1.81 7.51
N LEU A 45 1.41 2.52 7.39
CA LEU A 45 2.74 1.96 7.24
C LEU A 45 3.48 2.01 8.58
N ASP A 46 4.39 1.05 8.76
CA ASP A 46 5.29 1.01 9.90
C ASP A 46 6.50 1.90 9.58
N TRP A 47 6.67 2.94 10.38
CA TRP A 47 7.77 3.90 10.27
C TRP A 47 8.84 3.59 11.30
N ILE A 48 10.10 3.53 10.88
CA ILE A 48 11.27 3.46 11.77
C ILE A 48 11.41 4.81 12.49
N ARG A 49 11.31 5.90 11.72
CA ARG A 49 11.16 7.26 12.23
C ARG A 49 9.85 7.83 11.70
N PRO A 50 8.85 8.13 12.56
CA PRO A 50 7.62 8.79 12.12
C PRO A 50 7.91 10.13 11.45
N TYR A 51 7.18 10.45 10.39
CA TYR A 51 7.21 11.78 9.78
C TYR A 51 6.46 12.80 10.66
N ALA A 52 6.96 14.03 10.71
CA ALA A 52 6.19 15.18 11.19
C ALA A 52 5.63 15.99 10.03
N LYS A 53 6.25 15.95 8.84
CA LYS A 53 5.84 16.73 7.68
C LYS A 53 5.23 15.87 6.59
N VAL A 54 3.93 16.00 6.39
CA VAL A 54 3.18 15.18 5.41
C VAL A 54 3.53 15.60 3.98
N LYS A 55 3.49 16.91 3.68
CA LYS A 55 3.61 17.41 2.32
C LYS A 55 4.49 18.67 2.28
N ASN A 56 5.43 18.69 1.33
CA ASN A 56 6.23 19.85 0.99
C ASN A 56 6.41 19.85 -0.54
N THR A 57 5.42 20.38 -1.25
CA THR A 57 5.35 20.28 -2.71
C THR A 57 5.08 21.62 -3.37
N SER A 58 5.86 21.95 -4.40
CA SER A 58 5.64 23.03 -5.34
C SER A 58 5.60 22.45 -6.77
N PHE A 59 4.60 22.86 -7.53
CA PHE A 59 4.50 22.58 -8.97
C PHE A 59 4.87 23.81 -9.81
N ALA A 60 5.31 24.90 -9.19
CA ALA A 60 5.68 26.12 -9.89
C ALA A 60 6.97 25.90 -10.69
N TYR A 61 6.96 26.35 -11.95
CA TYR A 61 8.17 26.36 -12.78
C TYR A 61 8.98 27.65 -12.50
N PRO A 62 10.33 27.61 -12.44
CA PRO A 62 11.21 26.45 -12.66
C PRO A 62 11.42 25.55 -11.43
N ASP A 63 10.97 25.97 -10.26
CA ASP A 63 11.27 25.34 -8.96
C ASP A 63 10.26 24.24 -8.58
N VAL A 64 10.08 23.27 -9.48
CA VAL A 64 9.26 22.09 -9.19
C VAL A 64 9.97 21.26 -8.12
N SER A 65 9.31 21.03 -6.99
CA SER A 65 9.85 20.27 -5.87
C SER A 65 8.75 19.44 -5.24
N ILE A 66 8.87 18.11 -5.21
CA ILE A 66 7.83 17.22 -4.70
C ILE A 66 8.40 16.35 -3.60
N ARG A 67 8.04 16.62 -2.35
CA ARG A 67 8.47 15.84 -1.19
C ARG A 67 7.28 15.50 -0.31
N TRP A 68 7.18 14.23 0.04
CA TRP A 68 6.14 13.69 0.92
C TRP A 68 6.82 12.94 2.05
N PHE A 69 6.34 13.13 3.27
CA PHE A 69 6.89 12.48 4.47
C PHE A 69 8.40 12.68 4.59
N GLU A 70 8.89 13.88 4.25
CA GLU A 70 10.31 14.13 3.92
C GLU A 70 11.28 13.89 5.08
N ASP A 71 10.76 13.90 6.30
CA ASP A 71 11.49 13.66 7.55
C ASP A 71 11.24 12.27 8.15
N GLY A 72 10.39 11.46 7.51
CA GLY A 72 10.10 10.09 7.88
C GLY A 72 11.12 9.10 7.33
N THR A 73 11.27 7.97 8.02
CA THR A 73 12.11 6.86 7.56
C THR A 73 11.37 5.55 7.74
N LEU A 74 11.33 4.74 6.70
CA LEU A 74 10.77 3.38 6.71
C LEU A 74 11.65 2.44 5.90
N ASN A 75 11.42 1.15 6.02
CA ASN A 75 11.96 0.14 5.12
C ASN A 75 10.81 -0.56 4.39
N VAL A 76 10.92 -0.66 3.06
CA VAL A 76 9.88 -1.27 2.22
C VAL A 76 9.74 -2.77 2.50
N CYS A 77 10.85 -3.51 2.62
CA CYS A 77 10.84 -4.93 2.94
C CYS A 77 10.19 -5.16 4.32
N ALA A 78 10.52 -4.34 5.31
CA ALA A 78 9.93 -4.44 6.64
C ALA A 78 8.41 -4.31 6.62
N ASN A 79 7.85 -3.44 5.77
CA ASN A 79 6.40 -3.27 5.60
C ASN A 79 5.76 -4.37 4.74
N CYS A 80 6.49 -4.95 3.79
CA CYS A 80 5.96 -5.94 2.86
C CYS A 80 6.12 -7.38 3.34
N VAL A 81 7.09 -7.65 4.22
CA VAL A 81 7.49 -9.00 4.63
C VAL A 81 7.55 -9.09 6.16
N ASP A 82 8.47 -8.36 6.79
CA ASP A 82 8.86 -8.60 8.19
C ASP A 82 7.72 -8.37 9.19
N ARG A 83 6.94 -7.28 9.04
CA ARG A 83 5.83 -6.98 9.95
C ARG A 83 4.75 -8.06 9.98
N HIS A 84 4.64 -8.85 8.91
CA HIS A 84 3.65 -9.92 8.80
C HIS A 84 4.08 -11.20 9.51
N LEU A 85 5.38 -11.39 9.81
CA LEU A 85 5.90 -12.62 10.41
C LEU A 85 5.27 -12.93 11.78
N LYS A 86 4.96 -11.89 12.57
CA LYS A 86 4.42 -12.07 13.93
C LYS A 86 3.06 -12.79 13.94
N GLU A 87 2.21 -12.53 12.95
CA GLU A 87 0.81 -12.99 12.95
C GLU A 87 0.48 -13.91 11.77
N ARG A 88 1.28 -13.84 10.69
CA ARG A 88 0.99 -14.46 9.38
C ARG A 88 2.18 -15.23 8.82
N ALA A 89 3.13 -15.65 9.66
CA ALA A 89 4.35 -16.35 9.23
C ALA A 89 4.07 -17.53 8.29
N ASP A 90 3.10 -18.38 8.64
CA ASP A 90 2.72 -19.58 7.87
C ASP A 90 1.70 -19.29 6.75
N GLN A 91 1.23 -18.04 6.64
CA GLN A 91 0.32 -17.67 5.56
C GLN A 91 1.10 -17.54 4.24
N THR A 92 0.55 -18.10 3.15
CA THR A 92 1.05 -17.89 1.79
C THR A 92 1.10 -16.39 1.46
N ALA A 93 2.30 -15.90 1.15
CA ALA A 93 2.58 -14.54 0.68
C ALA A 93 2.60 -14.45 -0.84
N ILE A 94 3.18 -15.45 -1.51
CA ILE A 94 3.26 -15.55 -2.97
C ILE A 94 2.71 -16.92 -3.39
N ILE A 95 1.80 -16.91 -4.35
CA ILE A 95 1.44 -18.08 -5.15
C ILE A 95 2.24 -17.95 -6.43
N TRP A 96 3.25 -18.80 -6.60
CA TRP A 96 4.07 -18.85 -7.80
C TRP A 96 3.50 -19.94 -8.72
N GLU A 97 2.90 -19.52 -9.82
CA GLU A 97 2.44 -20.40 -10.88
C GLU A 97 3.52 -20.45 -11.96
N SER A 98 4.03 -21.66 -12.23
CA SER A 98 5.01 -21.84 -13.29
C SER A 98 4.34 -21.86 -14.67
N ASP A 99 5.15 -21.95 -15.74
CA ASP A 99 4.64 -22.18 -17.10
C ASP A 99 4.03 -23.59 -17.26
N ASP A 100 4.51 -24.57 -16.48
CA ASP A 100 3.88 -25.88 -16.38
C ASP A 100 2.71 -25.82 -15.39
N PRO A 101 1.46 -26.06 -15.83
CA PRO A 101 0.29 -26.04 -14.95
C PRO A 101 0.31 -27.13 -13.86
N GLY A 102 1.18 -28.13 -13.97
CA GLY A 102 1.41 -29.14 -12.94
C GLY A 102 2.39 -28.71 -11.85
N VAL A 103 3.01 -27.52 -11.97
CA VAL A 103 4.03 -27.03 -11.05
C VAL A 103 3.65 -25.64 -10.53
N SER A 104 3.29 -25.58 -9.26
CA SER A 104 3.08 -24.34 -8.52
C SER A 104 3.66 -24.42 -7.12
N GLU A 105 4.03 -23.27 -6.56
CA GLU A 105 4.56 -23.15 -5.21
C GLU A 105 3.77 -22.13 -4.40
N HIS A 106 3.52 -22.48 -3.13
CA HIS A 106 2.98 -21.56 -2.14
C HIS A 106 4.09 -21.15 -1.20
N ILE A 107 4.56 -19.91 -1.36
CA ILE A 107 5.66 -19.37 -0.56
C ILE A 107 5.05 -18.59 0.61
N THR A 108 5.28 -19.06 1.83
CA THR A 108 4.84 -18.41 3.07
C THR A 108 5.63 -17.13 3.36
N TYR A 109 5.10 -16.25 4.22
CA TYR A 109 5.86 -15.06 4.67
C TYR A 109 7.19 -15.43 5.34
N ALA A 110 7.23 -16.53 6.10
CA ALA A 110 8.46 -17.02 6.72
C ALA A 110 9.51 -17.48 5.69
N GLU A 111 9.09 -18.20 4.66
CA GLU A 111 9.99 -18.60 3.55
C GLU A 111 10.49 -17.40 2.77
N LEU A 112 9.59 -16.49 2.41
CA LEU A 112 9.91 -15.27 1.70
C LEU A 112 10.95 -14.44 2.47
N HIS A 113 10.73 -14.23 3.77
CA HIS A 113 11.69 -13.52 4.63
C HIS A 113 13.07 -14.16 4.62
N ARG A 114 13.15 -15.49 4.81
CA ARG A 114 14.45 -16.20 4.77
C ARG A 114 15.16 -16.02 3.43
N GLN A 115 14.45 -16.14 2.32
CA GLN A 115 15.04 -16.01 0.99
C GLN A 115 15.52 -14.57 0.72
N VAL A 116 14.71 -13.56 1.08
CA VAL A 116 15.07 -12.14 0.94
C VAL A 116 16.30 -11.80 1.78
N CYS A 117 16.34 -12.19 3.07
CA CYS A 117 17.51 -11.95 3.92
C CYS A 117 18.76 -12.65 3.41
N ARG A 118 18.63 -13.89 2.91
CA ARG A 118 19.76 -14.62 2.32
C ARG A 118 20.34 -13.87 1.11
N PHE A 119 19.48 -13.37 0.23
CA PHE A 119 19.92 -12.61 -0.94
C PHE A 119 20.51 -11.25 -0.55
N ALA A 120 19.87 -10.53 0.38
CA ALA A 120 20.36 -9.25 0.87
C ALA A 120 21.76 -9.33 1.50
N ASN A 121 22.10 -10.43 2.17
CA ASN A 121 23.44 -10.63 2.74
C ASN A 121 24.55 -10.88 1.70
N VAL A 122 24.18 -11.14 0.43
CA VAL A 122 25.14 -11.36 -0.67
C VAL A 122 25.44 -10.08 -1.45
N LEU A 123 24.53 -9.10 -1.42
CA LEU A 123 24.67 -7.80 -2.09
C LEU A 123 25.63 -6.87 -1.33
#